data_AF-A0A4W3KGZ7-F1
#
_entry.id   AF-A0A4W3KGZ7-F1
#
_cell.length_a   1.000
_cell.length_b   1.000
_cell.length_c   1.000
_cell.angle_alpha   90.00
_cell.angle_beta   90.00
_cell.angle_gamma   90.00
#
_symmetry.space_group_name_H-M   'P 1'
#
loop_
_entity.id
_entity.type
_entity.pdbx_description
1 polymer ?
#
loop_
_entity_poly.entity_id
_entity_poly.type
_entity_poly.pdbx_seq_one_letter_code
_entity_poly.pdbx_strand_id
1 'polypeptide(L)'
;MSYGERPYWDMSNQDVIKAVEEGFRLSAPMNCPSRLHQLMLECWQKERTDRPKFAQILSILNKMGRNPENLKSTPKRGGSGICTSNLHIPLLDQSFPAFPSFDSVGEWLDAIDMGRYKDNFTAAGYCYLESVARMTVQ
;
A
#
# COMPACT_ATOMS: atom_id res chain seq x y z
N MET A 1 5.62 3.12 0.70
CA MET A 1 5.49 1.67 0.49
C MET A 1 5.35 1.02 1.88
N SER A 2 4.95 -0.26 2.00
CA SER A 2 5.34 -1.15 3.12
C SER A 2 5.08 -2.63 2.80
N TYR A 3 5.25 -3.00 1.52
CA TYR A 3 5.21 -4.38 1.03
C TYR A 3 6.58 -5.04 1.27
N GLY A 4 7.02 -5.10 2.53
CA GLY A 4 8.35 -5.61 2.91
C GLY A 4 9.47 -4.56 2.96
N GLU A 5 9.14 -3.27 3.08
CA GLU A 5 10.13 -2.20 3.26
C GLU A 5 10.89 -2.36 4.59
N ARG A 6 12.20 -2.09 4.59
CA ARG A 6 13.06 -2.19 5.78
C ARG A 6 12.60 -1.16 6.84
N PRO A 7 12.24 -1.57 8.07
CA PRO A 7 11.95 -0.64 9.15
C PRO A 7 13.14 0.25 9.47
N TYR A 8 12.91 1.55 9.66
CA TYR A 8 13.94 2.54 10.01
C TYR A 8 15.16 2.51 9.06
N TRP A 9 14.90 2.38 7.75
CA TRP A 9 15.93 2.03 6.78
C TRP A 9 17.07 3.05 6.67
N ASP A 10 16.81 4.30 7.00
CA ASP A 10 17.69 5.46 6.97
C ASP A 10 18.45 5.68 8.29
N MET A 11 18.28 4.79 9.28
CA MET A 11 18.86 4.93 10.62
C MET A 11 19.90 3.85 10.93
N SER A 12 20.90 4.20 11.74
CA SER A 12 21.82 3.24 12.36
C SER A 12 21.14 2.53 13.54
N ASN A 13 21.67 1.37 13.96
CA ASN A 13 21.10 0.65 15.10
C ASN A 13 21.07 1.48 16.40
N GLN A 14 22.08 2.34 16.63
CA GLN A 14 22.13 3.21 17.81
C GLN A 14 21.05 4.30 17.75
N ASP A 15 20.83 4.89 16.58
CA ASP A 15 19.80 5.91 16.38
C ASP A 15 18.40 5.31 16.53
N VAL A 16 18.19 4.07 16.04
CA VAL A 16 16.90 3.37 16.19
C VAL A 16 16.57 3.16 17.66
N ILE A 17 17.53 2.71 18.48
CA ILE A 17 17.32 2.53 19.92
C ILE A 17 16.89 3.84 20.56
N LYS A 18 17.68 4.91 20.33
CA LYS A 18 17.41 6.23 20.89
C LYS A 18 16.04 6.77 20.48
N ALA A 19 15.71 6.70 19.19
CA ALA A 19 14.44 7.21 18.69
C ALA A 19 13.25 6.44 19.28
N VAL A 20 13.34 5.11 19.40
CA VAL A 20 12.28 4.31 20.00
C VAL A 20 12.09 4.65 21.49
N GLU A 21 13.17 4.89 22.24
CA GLU A 21 13.12 5.30 23.64
C GLU A 21 12.49 6.69 23.83
N GLU A 22 12.79 7.61 22.91
CA GLU A 22 12.21 8.97 22.84
C GLU A 22 10.76 8.98 22.35
N GLY A 23 10.23 7.84 21.92
CA GLY A 23 8.83 7.68 21.52
C GLY A 23 8.57 7.84 20.02
N PHE A 24 9.61 7.98 19.20
CA PHE A 24 9.48 7.97 17.75
C PHE A 24 8.93 6.61 17.27
N ARG A 25 7.98 6.65 16.34
CA ARG A 25 7.34 5.48 15.74
C ARG A 25 7.23 5.68 14.23
N LEU A 26 7.19 4.57 13.50
CA LEU A 26 7.03 4.60 12.05
C LEU A 26 5.69 5.26 11.66
N SER A 27 5.74 6.10 10.64
CA SER A 27 4.55 6.73 10.06
C SER A 27 3.67 5.70 9.36
N ALA A 28 2.41 6.07 9.13
CA ALA A 28 1.48 5.20 8.42
C ALA A 28 2.00 4.93 6.99
N PRO A 29 2.08 3.66 6.57
CA PRO A 29 2.40 3.33 5.19
C PRO A 29 1.37 3.92 4.21
N MET A 30 1.79 4.00 2.94
CA MET A 30 0.88 4.41 1.85
C MET A 30 -0.33 3.49 1.78
N ASN A 31 -1.53 4.08 1.68
CA ASN A 31 -2.81 3.38 1.64
C ASN A 31 -3.10 2.49 2.86
N CYS A 32 -2.40 2.69 3.98
CA CYS A 32 -2.70 1.99 5.22
C CYS A 32 -3.98 2.57 5.85
N PRO A 33 -4.98 1.74 6.19
CA PRO A 33 -6.13 2.18 6.96
C PRO A 33 -5.73 2.78 8.30
N SER A 34 -6.32 3.91 8.67
CA SER A 34 -6.08 4.60 9.94
C SER A 34 -6.26 3.69 11.14
N ARG A 35 -7.28 2.81 11.14
CA ARG A 35 -7.50 1.88 12.26
C ARG A 35 -6.38 0.82 12.36
N LEU A 36 -5.81 0.41 11.23
CA LEU A 36 -4.70 -0.54 11.22
C LEU A 36 -3.41 0.11 11.73
N HIS A 37 -3.10 1.34 11.29
CA HIS A 37 -1.96 2.08 11.83
C HIS A 37 -2.12 2.40 13.32
N GLN A 38 -3.34 2.72 13.75
CA GLN A 38 -3.63 2.89 15.17
C GLN A 38 -3.35 1.61 15.97
N LEU A 39 -3.72 0.44 15.45
CA LEU A 39 -3.39 -0.84 16.09
C LEU A 39 -1.87 -1.07 16.18
N MET A 40 -1.09 -0.65 15.17
CA MET A 40 0.38 -0.68 15.25
C MET A 40 0.90 0.19 16.40
N LEU A 41 0.37 1.41 16.55
CA LEU A 41 0.72 2.32 17.65
C LEU A 41 0.30 1.78 19.02
N GLU A 42 -0.85 1.11 19.12
CA GLU A 42 -1.28 0.38 20.32
C GLU A 42 -0.30 -0.76 20.65
N CYS A 43 0.22 -1.49 19.65
CA CYS A 43 1.25 -2.51 19.85
C CYS A 43 2.61 -1.93 20.26
N TRP A 44 2.90 -0.68 19.90
CA TRP A 44 4.17 0.00 20.18
C TRP A 44 4.14 0.94 21.39
N GLN A 45 3.16 0.79 22.29
CA GLN A 45 3.14 1.52 23.55
C GLN A 45 4.41 1.30 24.35
N LYS A 46 4.90 2.38 24.98
CA LYS A 46 6.11 2.35 25.82
C LYS A 46 5.93 1.35 26.95
N GLU A 47 4.86 1.52 27.72
CA GLU A 47 4.47 0.60 28.78
C GLU A 47 3.94 -0.72 28.19
N ARG A 48 4.52 -1.83 28.63
CA ARG A 48 4.13 -3.16 28.15
C ARG A 48 2.69 -3.52 28.55
N THR A 49 2.22 -2.99 29.68
CA THR A 49 0.87 -3.24 30.21
C THR A 49 -0.22 -2.68 29.30
N ASP A 50 0.08 -1.61 28.56
CA ASP A 50 -0.87 -0.90 27.71
C ASP A 50 -0.99 -1.53 26.32
N ARG A 51 -0.09 -2.46 25.98
CA ARG A 51 -0.11 -3.17 24.71
C ARG A 51 -1.23 -4.21 24.71
N PRO A 52 -2.02 -4.32 23.62
CA PRO A 52 -3.07 -5.30 23.52
C PRO A 52 -2.52 -6.73 23.55
N LYS A 53 -3.27 -7.65 24.16
CA LYS A 53 -2.96 -9.09 24.10
C LYS A 53 -3.29 -9.62 22.70
N PHE A 54 -2.65 -10.73 22.30
CA PHE A 54 -2.91 -11.37 21.00
C PHE A 54 -4.40 -11.69 20.77
N ALA A 55 -5.13 -12.14 21.79
CA ALA A 55 -6.57 -12.38 21.67
C ALA A 55 -7.36 -11.11 21.31
N GLN A 56 -6.96 -9.96 21.86
CA GLN A 56 -7.57 -8.67 21.53
C GLN A 56 -7.20 -8.24 20.11
N ILE A 57 -5.93 -8.38 19.71
CA ILE A 57 -5.46 -8.09 18.34
C ILE A 57 -6.27 -8.88 17.31
N LEU A 58 -6.43 -10.19 17.51
CA LEU A 58 -7.21 -11.06 16.63
C LEU A 58 -8.69 -10.61 16.55
N SER A 59 -9.29 -10.27 17.68
CA SER A 59 -10.67 -9.76 17.73
C SER A 59 -10.83 -8.46 16.93
N ILE A 60 -9.88 -7.53 17.06
CA ILE A 60 -9.88 -6.26 16.33
C ILE A 60 -9.72 -6.51 14.82
N LEU A 61 -8.77 -7.35 14.41
CA LEU A 61 -8.54 -7.71 13.00
C LEU A 61 -9.77 -8.38 12.37
N ASN A 62 -10.41 -9.32 13.10
CA ASN A 62 -11.64 -9.97 12.64
C ASN A 62 -12.78 -8.97 12.44
N LYS A 63 -12.94 -8.00 13.34
CA LYS A 63 -13.95 -6.94 13.20
C LYS A 63 -13.68 -6.06 11.97
N MET A 64 -12.42 -5.73 11.71
CA MET A 64 -12.03 -4.96 10.52
C MET A 64 -12.30 -5.75 9.23
N GLY A 65 -11.93 -7.04 9.18
CA GLY A 65 -12.14 -7.87 8.00
C GLY A 65 -13.61 -8.14 7.66
N ARG A 66 -14.50 -8.19 8.66
CA ARG A 66 -15.94 -8.39 8.46
C ARG A 66 -16.69 -7.14 8.00
N ASN A 67 -16.12 -5.95 8.18
CA ASN A 67 -16.74 -4.70 7.79
C ASN A 67 -15.72 -3.80 7.07
N PRO A 68 -15.62 -3.91 5.73
CA PRO A 68 -14.60 -3.23 4.94
C PRO A 68 -14.70 -1.69 4.97
N GLU A 69 -15.82 -1.12 5.41
CA GLU A 69 -15.94 0.33 5.63
C GLU A 69 -14.91 0.85 6.65
N ASN A 70 -14.54 0.04 7.64
CA ASN A 70 -13.54 0.42 8.64
C ASN A 70 -12.11 0.54 8.06
N LEU A 71 -11.88 0.04 6.85
CA LEU A 71 -10.60 0.19 6.16
C LEU A 71 -10.51 1.48 5.32
N LYS A 72 -11.63 2.13 5.02
CA LYS A 72 -11.69 3.25 4.05
C LYS A 72 -11.13 4.57 4.58
N SER A 73 -10.93 4.71 5.88
CA SER A 73 -10.36 5.91 6.47
C SER A 73 -8.84 5.89 6.30
N THR A 74 -8.31 6.55 5.27
CA THR A 74 -6.89 6.87 5.18
C THR A 74 -6.61 8.19 5.91
N PRO A 75 -5.43 8.38 6.53
CA PRO A 75 -5.09 9.67 7.14
C PRO A 75 -4.98 10.74 6.04
N LYS A 76 -5.88 11.73 6.05
CA LYS A 76 -5.68 12.96 5.26
C LYS A 76 -4.45 13.67 5.84
N ARG A 77 -3.32 13.65 5.11
CA ARG A 77 -2.21 14.56 5.39
C ARG A 77 -2.72 15.99 5.24
N GLY A 78 -2.89 16.69 6.35
CA GLY A 78 -3.05 18.15 6.36
C GLY A 78 -1.81 18.78 5.73
N GLY A 79 -2.03 19.64 4.74
CA GLY A 79 -0.96 20.39 4.08
C GLY A 79 -0.50 21.58 4.91
N SER A 80 0.81 21.73 5.04
CA SER A 80 1.52 23.02 5.04
C SER A 80 3.03 22.74 5.03
N GLY A 81 3.73 23.15 3.97
CA GLY A 81 5.18 22.95 3.81
C GLY A 81 5.65 22.91 2.35
N ILE A 82 5.52 24.06 1.68
CA ILE A 82 6.09 24.52 0.41
C ILE A 82 7.21 23.64 -0.21
N CYS A 83 7.00 23.14 -1.44
CA CYS A 83 7.87 23.46 -2.60
C CYS A 83 7.21 23.08 -3.95
N THR A 84 7.15 24.10 -4.81
CA THR A 84 7.13 24.17 -6.29
C THR A 84 7.01 22.84 -7.06
N SER A 85 6.10 22.62 -8.02
CA SER A 85 5.47 23.51 -8.99
C SER A 85 4.24 22.83 -9.63
N ASN A 86 3.28 23.66 -10.05
CA ASN A 86 2.17 23.42 -11.00
C ASN A 86 0.95 22.56 -10.54
N LEU A 87 0.00 23.21 -9.88
CA LEU A 87 -1.45 22.90 -9.94
C LEU A 87 -2.18 24.19 -10.41
N HIS A 88 -3.24 24.15 -11.23
CA HIS A 88 -4.57 23.77 -10.77
C HIS A 88 -5.60 23.77 -11.93
N ILE A 89 -6.42 22.71 -12.02
CA ILE A 89 -7.82 22.76 -12.53
C ILE A 89 -8.69 22.00 -11.51
N PRO A 90 -9.91 22.47 -11.16
CA PRO A 90 -10.63 22.07 -9.95
C PRO A 90 -11.39 20.75 -10.11
N LEU A 91 -11.36 19.95 -9.05
CA LEU A 91 -11.88 18.58 -8.99
C LEU A 91 -13.37 18.56 -8.60
N LEU A 92 -14.26 18.81 -9.57
CA LEU A 92 -15.64 18.32 -9.51
C LEU A 92 -15.88 17.14 -10.49
N ASP A 93 -14.85 16.67 -11.19
CA ASP A 93 -14.94 15.56 -12.13
C ASP A 93 -13.58 14.86 -12.28
N GLN A 94 -13.19 14.01 -11.33
CA GLN A 94 -12.09 13.06 -11.56
C GLN A 94 -12.47 11.68 -11.03
N SER A 95 -12.87 10.85 -11.98
CA SER A 95 -12.78 9.39 -11.95
C SER A 95 -11.53 8.93 -11.19
N PHE A 96 -11.69 7.86 -10.40
CA PHE A 96 -10.63 7.11 -9.73
C PHE A 96 -9.34 7.07 -10.58
N PRO A 97 -8.12 7.05 -10.00
CA PRO A 97 -6.97 6.63 -10.77
C PRO A 97 -7.29 5.22 -11.25
N ALA A 98 -7.68 5.12 -12.52
CA ALA A 98 -8.03 3.89 -13.14
C ALA A 98 -6.84 2.96 -12.90
N PHE A 99 -7.11 1.69 -12.59
CA PHE A 99 -6.16 0.66 -12.92
C PHE A 99 -5.57 1.01 -14.30
N PRO A 100 -4.24 0.96 -14.52
CA PRO A 100 -3.70 1.22 -15.84
C PRO A 100 -4.48 0.34 -16.80
N SER A 101 -5.32 0.97 -17.61
CA SER A 101 -6.03 0.31 -18.67
C SER A 101 -4.96 0.11 -19.72
N PHE A 102 -4.53 -1.13 -19.90
CA PHE A 102 -3.61 -1.46 -20.95
C PHE A 102 -4.42 -1.61 -22.23
N ASP A 103 -4.00 -0.94 -23.30
CA ASP A 103 -4.72 -1.00 -24.58
C ASP A 103 -4.28 -2.23 -25.39
N SER A 104 -3.22 -2.92 -24.94
CA SER A 104 -2.75 -4.16 -25.54
C SER A 104 -2.07 -5.10 -24.54
N VAL A 105 -2.00 -6.38 -24.92
CA VAL A 105 -1.17 -7.40 -24.23
C VAL A 105 0.30 -6.99 -24.22
N GLY A 106 0.77 -6.28 -25.26
CA GLY A 106 2.16 -5.81 -25.35
C GLY A 106 2.51 -4.76 -24.30
N GLU A 107 1.66 -3.76 -24.10
CA GLU A 107 1.85 -2.74 -23.05
C GLU A 107 1.77 -3.34 -21.65
N TRP A 108 0.85 -4.30 -21.46
CA TRP A 108 0.76 -5.04 -20.21
C TRP A 108 2.05 -5.84 -19.93
N LEU A 109 2.60 -6.53 -20.94
CA LEU A 109 3.85 -7.27 -20.81
C LEU A 109 5.04 -6.34 -20.51
N ASP A 110 5.11 -5.15 -21.09
CA ASP A 110 6.16 -4.18 -20.76
C ASP A 110 6.02 -3.65 -19.32
N ALA A 111 4.80 -3.39 -18.86
CA ALA A 111 4.53 -2.87 -17.53
C ALA A 111 4.91 -3.85 -16.40
N ILE A 112 4.90 -5.15 -16.67
CA ILE A 112 5.35 -6.19 -15.74
C ILE A 112 6.77 -6.69 -16.03
N ASP A 113 7.52 -5.98 -16.88
CA ASP A 113 8.89 -6.29 -17.28
C ASP A 113 9.06 -7.68 -17.96
N MET A 114 8.01 -8.12 -18.66
CA MET A 114 7.93 -9.36 -19.45
C MET A 114 7.86 -9.09 -20.96
N GLY A 115 8.26 -7.91 -21.43
CA GLY A 115 8.18 -7.48 -22.82
C GLY A 115 8.85 -8.43 -23.83
N ARG A 116 9.88 -9.18 -23.39
CA ARG A 116 10.55 -10.20 -24.21
C ARG A 116 9.65 -11.36 -24.66
N TYR A 117 8.47 -11.53 -24.06
CA TYR A 117 7.55 -12.62 -24.36
C TYR A 117 6.44 -12.26 -25.37
N LYS A 118 6.38 -11.02 -25.86
CA LYS A 118 5.33 -10.52 -26.78
C LYS A 118 5.06 -11.43 -27.97
N ASP A 119 6.12 -11.90 -28.64
CA ASP A 119 6.00 -12.76 -29.80
C ASP A 119 5.38 -14.12 -29.45
N ASN A 120 5.68 -14.65 -28.26
CA ASN A 120 5.10 -15.91 -27.77
C ASN A 120 3.60 -15.78 -27.52
N PHE A 121 3.16 -14.68 -26.91
CA PHE A 121 1.75 -14.41 -26.67
C PHE A 121 0.99 -14.21 -27.99
N THR A 122 1.59 -13.48 -28.95
CA THR A 122 1.01 -13.26 -30.28
C THR A 122 0.91 -14.57 -31.07
N ALA A 123 1.98 -15.37 -31.10
CA ALA A 123 2.00 -16.66 -31.80
C ALA A 123 1.01 -17.68 -31.21
N ALA A 124 0.73 -17.61 -29.91
CA ALA A 124 -0.26 -18.44 -29.24
C ALA A 124 -1.70 -17.88 -29.31
N GLY A 125 -1.92 -16.75 -30.01
CA GLY A 125 -3.25 -16.16 -30.21
C GLY A 125 -3.78 -15.33 -29.03
N TYR A 126 -2.92 -14.98 -28.06
CA TYR A 126 -3.27 -14.10 -26.94
C TYR A 126 -3.13 -12.64 -27.34
N CYS A 127 -4.05 -12.17 -28.18
CA CYS A 127 -4.06 -10.80 -28.69
C CYS A 127 -4.83 -9.81 -27.80
N TYR A 128 -5.57 -10.29 -26.80
CA TYR A 128 -6.42 -9.50 -25.92
C TYR A 128 -6.19 -9.86 -24.46
N LEU A 129 -6.29 -8.87 -23.56
CA LEU A 129 -6.14 -9.06 -22.11
C LEU A 129 -7.15 -10.05 -21.54
N GLU A 130 -8.36 -10.10 -22.08
CA GLU A 130 -9.39 -11.08 -21.68
C GLU A 130 -8.93 -12.53 -21.96
N SER A 131 -8.25 -12.76 -23.08
CA SER A 131 -7.72 -14.09 -23.43
C SER A 131 -6.60 -14.50 -22.48
N VAL A 132 -5.75 -13.54 -22.08
CA VAL A 132 -4.67 -13.76 -21.10
C VAL A 132 -5.23 -14.07 -19.71
N ALA A 133 -6.28 -13.37 -19.27
CA ALA A 133 -6.91 -13.57 -17.97
C ALA A 133 -7.50 -14.98 -17.78
N ARG A 134 -7.74 -15.71 -18.88
CA ARG A 134 -8.30 -17.07 -18.88
C ARG A 134 -7.24 -18.17 -19.00
N MET A 135 -5.96 -17.82 -19.00
CA MET A 135 -4.86 -18.79 -19.05
C MET A 135 -4.78 -19.60 -17.75
N THR A 136 -4.57 -20.92 -17.88
CA THR A 136 -4.33 -21.83 -16.75
C THR A 136 -2.93 -22.41 -16.84
N VAL A 137 -2.28 -22.63 -15.71
CA VAL A 137 -1.02 -23.39 -15.65
C VAL A 137 -1.37 -24.87 -15.89
N GLN A 138 -0.85 -25.46 -16.96
CA GLN A 138 -0.86 -26.92 -17.15
C GLN A 138 0.28 -27.57 -16.38
#